data_AF-A0A941ATI9-F1
#
_entry.id   AF-A0A941ATI9-F1
#
_cell.length_a   1.000
_cell.length_b   1.000
_cell.length_c   1.000
_cell.angle_alpha   90.00
_cell.angle_beta   90.00
_cell.angle_gamma   90.00
#
_symmetry.space_group_name_H-M   'P 1'
#
loop_
_entity.id
_entity.type
_entity.pdbx_description
1 polymer ?
#
loop_
_entity_poly.entity_id
_entity_poly.type
_entity_poly.pdbx_seq_one_letter_code
_entity_poly.pdbx_strand_id
1 'polypeptide(L)'
;MPLSDALSTSVSNLERKPVSRPLRSISSTLVGLNILSIIAGILFLLDFQMASFLIVFGVVLLLTFIGNIVVAAIPSNKNALDQGYLWFMVSAMVLLPILNTVASSNPSNQDSTSWLSSVILFVLLGFGTFMAWTKRTRSNSELIGFSIQKKRSIKVVAELILLVLCLLVGLFVAYRLIVGKTGGVVEMFFPGYSLFFSIGTLAITALLLKRKRTKTRVTLAIIGIGIAVTFSSPVIATLFTLNEAEQEFSEVFGDNWGEAISAEASASFLNTSFSLPHYFFGTSTEEYTLLEDILFYEGVEGVDKDINLSFDAYLPPENSEDLPGNRAVLLRIHGGGWTIGDKGAGNAAQVNKYFASQGYVVFDVQYGLSSEDKFVEFAQVPENIVADFTIDDMVRHIGLFTDYLVEHNDQFQGDLDTVFVSGPSAGGQLANAVGLGLASGQYTDILNPALTVKGIIPLYPANGLAGNVGIDGSAELVDPALLVTENSPPALIFQGTEDGVVDASISEEFDETYANQNNDGSILLMMPFAGHNADFYFSSHYNQILMYYMERFMYLSQ
;
A
#
# COMPACT_ATOMS: atom_id res chain seq x y z
N MET A 1 -51.32 -21.73 -65.63
CA MET A 1 -50.04 -22.46 -65.51
C MET A 1 -48.93 -21.44 -65.70
N PRO A 2 -47.97 -21.35 -64.76
CA PRO A 2 -47.45 -20.06 -64.31
C PRO A 2 -45.98 -19.81 -64.70
N LEU A 3 -45.63 -18.55 -64.86
CA LEU A 3 -44.25 -18.03 -64.89
C LEU A 3 -44.24 -16.72 -64.09
N SER A 4 -44.55 -16.82 -62.79
CA SER A 4 -44.43 -15.68 -61.85
C SER A 4 -43.92 -16.04 -60.46
N ASP A 5 -43.51 -17.29 -60.19
CA ASP A 5 -43.13 -17.75 -58.84
C ASP A 5 -41.65 -18.14 -58.70
N ALA A 6 -40.72 -17.39 -59.32
CA ALA A 6 -39.29 -17.70 -59.26
C ALA A 6 -38.41 -16.59 -58.65
N LEU A 7 -38.99 -15.66 -57.88
CA LEU A 7 -38.24 -14.55 -57.26
C LEU A 7 -38.51 -14.32 -55.77
N SER A 8 -39.15 -15.27 -55.07
CA SER A 8 -39.48 -15.10 -53.65
C SER A 8 -39.01 -16.23 -52.74
N THR A 9 -37.79 -16.77 -52.91
CA THR A 9 -37.19 -17.70 -51.93
C THR A 9 -35.67 -17.77 -52.06
N SER A 10 -34.96 -16.70 -51.69
CA SER A 10 -33.53 -16.84 -51.32
C SER A 10 -33.05 -15.88 -50.23
N VAL A 11 -33.97 -15.28 -49.46
CA VAL A 11 -33.64 -14.51 -48.25
C VAL A 11 -34.15 -15.24 -47.01
N SER A 12 -33.70 -16.49 -46.83
CA SER A 12 -33.82 -17.18 -45.55
C SER A 12 -32.85 -18.36 -45.53
N ASN A 13 -31.61 -18.08 -45.13
CA ASN A 13 -30.70 -18.98 -44.40
C ASN A 13 -29.27 -18.44 -44.54
N LEU A 14 -29.00 -17.29 -43.90
CA LEU A 14 -27.67 -17.06 -43.36
C LEU A 14 -27.52 -18.05 -42.20
N GLU A 15 -27.07 -19.26 -42.51
CA GLU A 15 -26.68 -20.25 -41.51
C GLU A 15 -25.67 -19.60 -40.56
N ARG A 16 -26.10 -19.38 -39.32
CA ARG A 16 -25.24 -18.91 -38.24
C ARG A 16 -24.16 -19.98 -38.02
N LYS A 17 -22.93 -19.73 -38.48
CA LYS A 17 -21.80 -20.64 -38.26
C LYS A 17 -21.62 -20.88 -36.75
N PRO A 18 -21.51 -22.14 -36.29
CA PRO A 18 -21.39 -22.40 -34.86
C PRO A 18 -20.17 -21.67 -34.26
N VAL A 19 -20.34 -21.07 -33.07
CA VAL A 19 -19.22 -20.53 -32.28
C VAL A 19 -18.16 -21.63 -32.15
N SER A 20 -16.88 -21.30 -32.34
CA SER A 20 -15.82 -22.28 -32.13
C SER A 20 -15.97 -22.85 -30.71
N ARG A 21 -16.00 -24.19 -30.60
CA ARG A 21 -16.18 -24.88 -29.31
C ARG A 21 -15.25 -24.32 -28.21
N PRO A 22 -13.98 -23.97 -28.49
CA PRO A 22 -13.09 -23.37 -27.49
C PRO A 22 -13.56 -22.00 -26.98
N LEU A 23 -13.98 -21.07 -27.85
CA LEU A 23 -14.41 -19.73 -27.44
C LEU A 23 -15.69 -19.78 -26.60
N ARG A 24 -16.62 -20.66 -26.98
CA ARG A 24 -17.85 -20.89 -26.21
C ARG A 24 -17.54 -21.45 -24.83
N SER A 25 -16.60 -22.39 -24.74
CA SER A 25 -16.17 -22.99 -23.47
C SER A 25 -15.56 -21.93 -22.55
N ILE A 26 -14.53 -21.22 -23.03
CA ILE A 26 -13.83 -20.16 -22.26
C ILE A 26 -14.80 -19.07 -21.81
N SER A 27 -15.69 -18.62 -22.70
CA SER A 27 -16.68 -17.59 -22.35
C SER A 27 -17.70 -18.09 -21.33
N SER A 28 -18.03 -19.39 -21.33
CA SER A 28 -18.93 -19.97 -20.33
C SER A 28 -18.26 -20.06 -18.97
N THR A 29 -16.98 -20.47 -18.93
CA THR A 29 -16.17 -20.47 -17.72
C THR A 29 -16.07 -19.06 -17.14
N LEU A 30 -15.81 -18.04 -17.96
CA LEU A 30 -15.71 -16.66 -17.47
C LEU A 30 -17.02 -16.11 -16.93
N VAL A 31 -18.18 -16.47 -17.49
CA VAL A 31 -19.46 -16.11 -16.86
C VAL A 31 -19.52 -16.67 -15.43
N GLY A 32 -19.11 -17.92 -15.23
CA GLY A 32 -19.05 -18.54 -13.91
C GLY A 32 -18.04 -17.85 -12.98
N LEU A 33 -16.84 -17.56 -13.47
CA LEU A 33 -15.79 -16.91 -12.68
C LEU A 33 -16.18 -15.49 -12.26
N ASN A 34 -16.78 -14.68 -13.15
CA ASN A 34 -17.26 -13.35 -12.77
C ASN A 34 -18.35 -13.42 -11.70
N ILE A 35 -19.31 -14.35 -11.82
CA ILE A 35 -20.36 -14.53 -10.81
C ILE A 35 -19.73 -14.97 -9.47
N LEU A 36 -18.76 -15.89 -9.50
CA LEU A 36 -18.05 -16.33 -8.31
C LEU A 36 -17.29 -15.17 -7.65
N SER A 37 -16.60 -14.34 -8.43
CA SER A 37 -15.93 -13.14 -7.92
C SER A 37 -16.91 -12.11 -7.34
N ILE A 38 -18.12 -11.98 -7.90
CA ILE A 38 -19.16 -11.11 -7.32
C ILE A 38 -19.62 -11.67 -5.96
N ILE A 39 -19.91 -12.97 -5.88
CA ILE A 39 -20.34 -13.59 -4.63
C ILE A 39 -19.24 -13.50 -3.57
N ALA A 40 -18.00 -13.84 -3.94
CA ALA A 40 -16.85 -13.74 -3.03
C ALA A 40 -16.58 -12.29 -2.61
N GLY A 41 -16.70 -11.30 -3.52
CA GLY A 41 -16.60 -9.89 -3.17
C GLY A 41 -17.67 -9.45 -2.17
N ILE A 42 -18.91 -9.95 -2.29
CA ILE A 42 -19.97 -9.68 -1.31
C ILE A 42 -19.62 -10.30 0.04
N LEU A 43 -19.16 -11.56 0.07
CA LEU A 43 -18.76 -12.22 1.32
C LEU A 43 -17.59 -11.49 2.00
N PHE A 44 -16.60 -11.04 1.22
CA PHE A 44 -15.46 -10.26 1.71
C PHE A 44 -15.93 -8.94 2.37
N LEU A 45 -16.87 -8.22 1.76
CA LEU A 45 -17.43 -6.99 2.34
C LEU A 45 -18.42 -7.23 3.48
N LEU A 46 -18.84 -8.48 3.69
CA LEU A 46 -19.60 -8.93 4.87
C LEU A 46 -18.67 -9.56 5.93
N ASP A 47 -17.39 -9.19 5.87
CA ASP A 47 -16.34 -9.56 6.81
C ASP A 47 -16.01 -11.07 6.89
N PHE A 48 -16.17 -11.78 5.78
CA PHE A 48 -15.68 -13.16 5.68
C PHE A 48 -14.18 -13.19 5.34
N GLN A 49 -13.31 -13.17 6.37
CA GLN A 49 -11.86 -12.98 6.22
C GLN A 49 -10.98 -14.24 6.37
N MET A 50 -11.56 -15.46 6.32
CA MET A 50 -10.79 -16.69 6.47
C MET A 50 -9.63 -16.76 5.47
N ALA A 51 -8.40 -17.06 5.93
CA ALA A 51 -7.19 -17.06 5.10
C ALA A 51 -7.33 -17.90 3.81
N SER A 52 -7.89 -19.12 3.92
CA SER A 52 -8.13 -20.01 2.78
C SER A 52 -9.11 -19.42 1.75
N PHE A 53 -10.11 -18.67 2.22
CA PHE A 53 -11.04 -17.96 1.36
C PHE A 53 -10.36 -16.79 0.64
N LEU A 54 -9.57 -15.97 1.34
CA LEU A 54 -8.88 -14.81 0.76
C LEU A 54 -7.94 -15.23 -0.38
N ILE A 55 -7.18 -16.31 -0.18
CA ILE A 55 -6.28 -16.89 -1.19
C ILE A 55 -7.06 -17.32 -2.43
N VAL A 56 -8.12 -18.12 -2.25
CA VAL A 56 -8.94 -18.64 -3.36
C VAL A 56 -9.63 -17.50 -4.09
N PHE A 57 -10.22 -16.54 -3.36
CA PHE A 57 -10.88 -15.38 -3.94
C PHE A 57 -9.90 -14.55 -4.76
N GLY A 58 -8.71 -14.25 -4.22
CA GLY A 58 -7.66 -13.51 -4.92
C GLY A 58 -7.27 -14.12 -6.25
N VAL A 59 -7.01 -15.43 -6.28
CA VAL A 59 -6.66 -16.16 -7.51
C VAL A 59 -7.81 -16.13 -8.51
N VAL A 60 -9.05 -16.39 -8.06
CA VAL A 60 -10.24 -16.35 -8.91
C VAL A 60 -10.45 -14.95 -9.49
N LEU A 61 -10.24 -13.90 -8.70
CA LEU A 61 -10.40 -12.51 -9.11
C LEU A 61 -9.39 -12.12 -10.21
N LEU A 62 -8.10 -12.45 -10.01
CA LEU A 62 -7.06 -12.21 -11.03
C LEU A 62 -7.32 -12.96 -12.33
N LEU A 63 -7.66 -14.25 -12.24
CA LEU A 63 -8.00 -15.07 -13.42
C LEU A 63 -9.22 -14.50 -14.16
N THR A 64 -10.19 -13.95 -13.42
CA THR A 64 -11.36 -13.30 -13.99
C THR A 64 -10.99 -12.04 -14.76
N PHE A 65 -10.18 -11.14 -14.19
CA PHE A 65 -9.76 -9.91 -14.87
C PHE A 65 -8.92 -10.20 -16.12
N ILE A 66 -7.90 -11.05 -16.01
CA ILE A 66 -7.04 -11.42 -17.14
C ILE A 66 -7.85 -12.14 -18.21
N GLY A 67 -8.68 -13.12 -17.81
CA GLY A 67 -9.52 -13.87 -18.73
C GLY A 67 -10.54 -13.01 -19.47
N ASN A 68 -11.17 -12.04 -18.79
CA ASN A 68 -12.05 -11.07 -19.43
C ASN A 68 -11.30 -10.20 -20.45
N ILE A 69 -10.08 -9.74 -20.15
CA ILE A 69 -9.24 -8.98 -21.10
C ILE A 69 -8.92 -9.84 -22.33
N VAL A 70 -8.50 -11.09 -22.14
CA VAL A 70 -8.19 -12.03 -23.23
C VAL A 70 -9.42 -12.24 -24.11
N VAL A 71 -10.57 -12.53 -23.50
CA VAL A 71 -11.82 -12.72 -24.24
C VAL A 71 -12.26 -11.44 -24.94
N ALA A 72 -12.11 -10.26 -24.32
CA ALA A 72 -12.40 -8.98 -24.96
C ALA A 72 -11.50 -8.72 -26.17
N ALA A 73 -10.23 -9.14 -26.14
CA ALA A 73 -9.29 -8.98 -27.26
C ALA A 73 -9.70 -9.78 -28.50
N ILE A 74 -10.37 -10.94 -28.33
CA ILE A 74 -10.82 -11.79 -29.43
C ILE A 74 -11.88 -11.04 -30.29
N PRO A 75 -11.72 -10.98 -31.63
CA PRO A 75 -12.70 -10.33 -32.50
C PRO A 75 -14.12 -10.87 -32.32
N SER A 76 -15.10 -9.97 -32.29
CA SER A 76 -16.52 -10.30 -32.16
C SER A 76 -17.38 -9.32 -32.97
N ASN A 77 -18.64 -9.70 -33.24
CA ASN A 77 -19.63 -8.81 -33.87
C ASN A 77 -20.06 -7.65 -32.96
N LYS A 78 -19.79 -7.73 -31.64
CA LYS A 78 -20.05 -6.68 -30.65
C LYS A 78 -18.76 -5.94 -30.29
N ASN A 79 -18.00 -5.52 -31.30
CA ASN A 79 -16.72 -4.84 -31.10
C ASN A 79 -16.81 -3.59 -30.19
N ALA A 80 -17.94 -2.86 -30.21
CA ALA A 80 -18.15 -1.73 -29.31
C ALA A 80 -18.25 -2.15 -27.82
N LEU A 81 -18.88 -3.29 -27.54
CA LEU A 81 -19.00 -3.83 -26.18
C LEU A 81 -17.63 -4.23 -25.63
N ASP A 82 -16.84 -4.94 -26.44
CA ASP A 82 -15.48 -5.35 -26.08
C ASP A 82 -14.57 -4.15 -25.80
N GLN A 83 -14.63 -3.13 -26.65
CA GLN A 83 -13.83 -1.91 -26.47
C GLN A 83 -14.30 -1.11 -25.26
N GLY A 84 -15.61 -1.05 -25.01
CA GLY A 84 -16.18 -0.42 -23.82
C GLY A 84 -15.67 -1.08 -22.54
N TYR A 85 -15.66 -2.42 -22.48
CA TYR A 85 -15.13 -3.15 -21.34
C TYR A 85 -13.65 -2.86 -21.11
N LEU A 86 -12.83 -2.90 -22.18
CA LEU A 86 -11.39 -2.65 -22.06
C LEU A 86 -11.08 -1.20 -21.62
N TRP A 87 -11.78 -0.19 -22.15
CA TRP A 87 -11.60 1.19 -21.70
C TRP A 87 -12.05 1.38 -20.26
N PHE A 88 -13.14 0.73 -19.85
CA PHE A 88 -13.60 0.75 -18.47
C PHE A 88 -12.58 0.07 -17.54
N MET A 89 -11.98 -1.05 -17.96
CA MET A 89 -10.88 -1.71 -17.24
C MET A 89 -9.67 -0.79 -17.06
N VAL A 90 -9.21 -0.12 -18.12
CA VAL A 90 -8.09 0.84 -18.02
C VAL A 90 -8.42 1.96 -17.04
N SER A 91 -9.64 2.49 -17.10
CA SER A 91 -10.07 3.58 -16.21
C SER A 91 -10.17 3.10 -14.76
N ALA A 92 -10.74 1.91 -14.53
CA ALA A 92 -10.86 1.31 -13.20
C ALA A 92 -9.48 1.06 -12.57
N MET A 93 -8.53 0.50 -13.32
CA MET A 93 -7.17 0.24 -12.81
C MET A 93 -6.37 1.51 -12.50
N VAL A 94 -6.81 2.68 -12.95
CA VAL A 94 -6.24 3.98 -12.53
C VAL A 94 -7.00 4.53 -11.32
N LEU A 95 -8.32 4.43 -11.31
CA LEU A 95 -9.17 5.04 -10.28
C LEU A 95 -9.17 4.29 -8.95
N LEU A 96 -9.23 2.95 -8.97
CA LEU A 96 -9.29 2.12 -7.77
C LEU A 96 -8.18 2.41 -6.76
N PRO A 97 -6.88 2.38 -7.14
CA PRO A 97 -5.82 2.67 -6.18
C PRO A 97 -5.92 4.08 -5.60
N ILE A 98 -6.25 5.09 -6.42
CA ILE A 98 -6.40 6.47 -5.95
C ILE A 98 -7.53 6.59 -4.93
N LEU A 99 -8.69 6.00 -5.23
CA LEU A 99 -9.86 6.04 -4.36
C LEU A 99 -9.60 5.35 -3.02
N ASN A 100 -8.91 4.22 -3.03
CA ASN A 100 -8.54 3.51 -1.81
C ASN A 100 -7.50 4.31 -1.00
N THR A 101 -6.47 4.88 -1.64
CA THR A 101 -5.47 5.72 -0.95
C THR A 101 -6.10 6.95 -0.29
N VAL A 102 -7.05 7.61 -0.97
CA VAL A 102 -7.77 8.76 -0.40
C VAL A 102 -8.68 8.33 0.76
N ALA A 103 -9.30 7.17 0.68
CA ALA A 103 -10.12 6.64 1.77
C ALA A 103 -9.25 6.29 2.99
N SER A 104 -8.08 5.69 2.79
CA SER A 104 -7.15 5.32 3.86
C SER A 104 -6.50 6.54 4.52
N SER A 105 -6.18 7.58 3.77
CA SER A 105 -5.46 8.74 4.30
C SER A 105 -6.32 9.65 5.18
N ASN A 106 -7.65 9.53 5.14
CA ASN A 106 -8.53 10.37 5.93
C ASN A 106 -8.63 9.87 7.40
N PRO A 107 -8.18 10.65 8.40
CA PRO A 107 -8.25 10.27 9.82
C PRO A 107 -9.68 10.07 10.33
N SER A 108 -10.65 10.80 9.79
CA SER A 108 -12.06 10.73 10.19
C SER A 108 -12.84 9.57 9.54
N ASN A 109 -12.25 8.93 8.53
CA ASN A 109 -12.90 7.82 7.83
C ASN A 109 -12.56 6.51 8.55
N GLN A 110 -13.59 5.86 9.10
CA GLN A 110 -13.44 4.64 9.88
C GLN A 110 -12.79 3.50 9.08
N ASP A 111 -13.13 3.39 7.79
CA ASP A 111 -12.66 2.31 6.92
C ASP A 111 -11.70 2.86 5.84
N SER A 112 -10.65 2.09 5.51
CA SER A 112 -9.73 2.39 4.40
C SER A 112 -10.31 2.02 3.02
N THR A 113 -11.41 1.26 3.02
CA THR A 113 -12.12 0.78 1.83
C THR A 113 -12.98 1.89 1.23
N SER A 114 -12.70 2.24 -0.03
CA SER A 114 -13.58 3.16 -0.76
C SER A 114 -14.83 2.43 -1.26
N TRP A 115 -16.00 2.81 -0.76
CA TRP A 115 -17.28 2.27 -1.25
C TRP A 115 -17.43 2.43 -2.77
N LEU A 116 -16.89 3.53 -3.33
CA LEU A 116 -16.92 3.79 -4.76
C LEU A 116 -15.99 2.82 -5.52
N SER A 117 -14.82 2.49 -4.96
CA SER A 117 -13.97 1.43 -5.51
C SER A 117 -14.67 0.09 -5.55
N SER A 118 -15.36 -0.30 -4.48
CA SER A 118 -16.14 -1.54 -4.43
C SER A 118 -17.21 -1.56 -5.52
N VAL A 119 -17.96 -0.45 -5.69
CA VAL A 119 -18.96 -0.31 -6.77
C VAL A 119 -18.32 -0.46 -8.15
N ILE A 120 -17.17 0.19 -8.40
CA ILE A 120 -16.45 0.07 -9.68
C ILE A 120 -16.05 -1.39 -9.96
N LEU A 121 -15.55 -2.11 -8.95
CA LEU A 121 -15.18 -3.52 -9.05
C LEU A 121 -16.39 -4.41 -9.40
N PHE A 122 -17.52 -4.24 -8.73
CA PHE A 122 -18.74 -5.00 -9.05
C PHE A 122 -19.30 -4.65 -10.43
N VAL A 123 -19.27 -3.38 -10.84
CA VAL A 123 -19.67 -2.98 -12.20
C VAL A 123 -18.74 -3.61 -13.24
N LEU A 124 -17.44 -3.67 -12.96
CA LEU A 124 -16.45 -4.29 -13.84
C LEU A 124 -16.73 -5.80 -14.00
N LEU A 125 -16.99 -6.51 -12.90
CA LEU A 125 -17.35 -7.93 -12.92
C LEU A 125 -18.72 -8.18 -13.60
N GLY A 126 -19.71 -7.32 -13.36
CA GLY A 126 -21.01 -7.39 -14.01
C GLY A 126 -20.91 -7.15 -15.52
N PHE A 127 -20.12 -6.16 -15.94
CA PHE A 127 -19.85 -5.90 -17.35
C PHE A 127 -19.08 -7.07 -17.98
N GLY A 128 -18.08 -7.63 -17.28
CA GLY A 128 -17.36 -8.84 -17.69
C GLY A 128 -18.29 -10.02 -17.92
N THR A 129 -19.21 -10.27 -16.99
CA THR A 129 -20.26 -11.30 -17.08
C THR A 129 -21.11 -11.11 -18.34
N PHE A 130 -21.63 -9.90 -18.55
CA PHE A 130 -22.48 -9.60 -19.70
C PHE A 130 -21.71 -9.76 -21.03
N MET A 131 -20.49 -9.25 -21.10
CA MET A 131 -19.62 -9.39 -22.27
C MET A 131 -19.36 -10.87 -22.59
N ALA A 132 -18.90 -11.66 -21.62
CA ALA A 132 -18.61 -13.08 -21.79
C ALA A 132 -19.87 -13.87 -22.21
N TRP A 133 -21.03 -13.57 -21.62
CA TRP A 133 -22.30 -14.19 -21.99
C TRP A 133 -22.68 -13.94 -23.45
N THR A 134 -22.44 -12.72 -23.97
CA THR A 134 -22.74 -12.43 -25.38
C THR A 134 -21.84 -13.19 -26.36
N LYS A 135 -20.57 -13.47 -25.99
CA LYS A 135 -19.66 -14.28 -26.78
C LYS A 135 -19.94 -15.78 -26.69
N ARG A 136 -20.51 -16.23 -25.57
CA ARG A 136 -21.02 -17.60 -25.41
C ARG A 136 -22.22 -17.90 -26.33
N THR A 137 -23.12 -16.94 -26.51
CA THR A 137 -24.46 -17.18 -27.10
C THR A 137 -24.56 -16.88 -28.60
N ARG A 138 -23.62 -16.18 -29.22
CA ARG A 138 -23.73 -15.74 -30.63
C ARG A 138 -22.56 -16.18 -31.51
N SER A 139 -22.92 -16.82 -32.61
CA SER A 139 -22.10 -17.25 -33.77
C SER A 139 -21.08 -16.20 -34.23
N ASN A 140 -19.82 -16.61 -34.34
CA ASN A 140 -18.83 -15.93 -35.16
C ASN A 140 -19.12 -16.25 -36.63
N SER A 141 -19.73 -15.31 -37.35
CA SER A 141 -19.67 -15.27 -38.80
C SER A 141 -19.18 -13.89 -39.22
N GLU A 142 -17.87 -13.72 -39.18
CA GLU A 142 -17.03 -13.41 -40.35
C GLU A 142 -15.61 -13.05 -39.88
N LEU A 143 -14.60 -13.71 -40.47
CA LEU A 143 -13.44 -12.97 -40.97
C LEU A 143 -14.05 -11.86 -41.84
N ILE A 144 -14.24 -10.66 -41.30
CA ILE A 144 -14.76 -9.57 -42.13
C ILE A 144 -13.68 -9.33 -43.18
N GLY A 145 -14.04 -9.71 -44.41
CA GLY A 145 -13.32 -9.37 -45.61
C GLY A 145 -13.05 -7.87 -45.62
N PHE A 146 -11.93 -7.51 -46.24
CA PHE A 146 -11.52 -6.16 -46.59
C PHE A 146 -12.66 -5.13 -46.54
N SER A 147 -12.84 -4.49 -45.38
CA SER A 147 -13.55 -3.22 -45.32
C SER A 147 -12.68 -2.23 -46.08
N ILE A 148 -13.20 -1.80 -47.21
CA ILE A 148 -12.72 -0.67 -48.01
C ILE A 148 -12.28 0.45 -47.06
N GLN A 149 -11.11 1.00 -47.39
CA GLN A 149 -10.35 2.01 -46.67
C GLN A 149 -11.19 3.26 -46.39
N LYS A 150 -12.06 3.21 -45.37
CA LYS A 150 -12.71 4.40 -44.82
C LYS A 150 -11.60 5.25 -44.22
N LYS A 151 -11.45 6.50 -44.68
CA LYS A 151 -10.57 7.50 -44.06
C LYS A 151 -10.71 7.36 -42.54
N ARG A 152 -9.61 7.06 -41.84
CA ARG A 152 -9.64 6.99 -40.37
C ARG A 152 -10.14 8.33 -39.87
N SER A 153 -11.22 8.33 -39.08
CA SER A 153 -11.67 9.55 -38.44
C SER A 153 -10.56 10.08 -37.53
N ILE A 154 -10.50 11.40 -37.35
CA ILE A 154 -9.54 12.06 -36.47
C ILE A 154 -9.57 11.41 -35.06
N LYS A 155 -10.76 11.03 -34.59
CA LYS A 155 -10.97 10.32 -33.32
C LYS A 155 -10.17 9.01 -33.22
N VAL A 156 -10.20 8.17 -34.26
CA VAL A 156 -9.49 6.88 -34.27
C VAL A 156 -7.97 7.08 -34.25
N VAL A 157 -7.47 8.14 -34.89
CA VAL A 157 -6.05 8.49 -34.89
C VAL A 157 -5.63 8.99 -33.51
N ALA A 158 -6.40 9.90 -32.91
CA ALA A 158 -6.16 10.43 -31.57
C ALA A 158 -6.13 9.32 -30.50
N GLU A 159 -7.11 8.41 -30.50
CA GLU A 159 -7.14 7.26 -29.59
C GLU A 159 -5.92 6.34 -29.77
N LEU A 160 -5.46 6.14 -31.00
CA LEU A 160 -4.27 5.32 -31.25
C LEU A 160 -3.00 5.99 -30.72
N ILE A 161 -2.88 7.32 -30.88
CA ILE A 161 -1.78 8.10 -30.34
C ILE A 161 -1.79 7.99 -28.81
N LEU A 162 -2.96 8.14 -28.18
CA LEU A 162 -3.11 8.00 -26.73
C LEU A 162 -2.66 6.62 -26.23
N LEU A 163 -3.14 5.53 -26.83
CA LEU A 163 -2.75 4.17 -26.41
C LEU A 163 -1.26 3.89 -26.59
N VAL A 164 -0.64 4.42 -27.64
CA VAL A 164 0.81 4.30 -27.85
C VAL A 164 1.57 5.13 -26.82
N LEU A 165 1.12 6.34 -26.51
CA LEU A 165 1.71 7.17 -25.46
C LEU A 165 1.63 6.46 -24.11
N CYS A 166 0.49 5.86 -23.75
CA CYS A 166 0.36 5.08 -22.53
C CYS A 166 1.34 3.90 -22.48
N LEU A 167 1.57 3.19 -23.59
CA LEU A 167 2.60 2.13 -23.63
C LEU A 167 4.02 2.68 -23.50
N LEU A 168 4.32 3.85 -24.08
CA LEU A 168 5.64 4.49 -23.94
C LEU A 168 5.90 4.94 -22.50
N VAL A 169 4.88 5.52 -21.85
CA VAL A 169 4.92 5.83 -20.42
C VAL A 169 5.09 4.55 -19.61
N GLY A 170 4.33 3.49 -19.94
CA GLY A 170 4.48 2.18 -19.30
C GLY A 170 5.88 1.60 -19.45
N LEU A 171 6.51 1.75 -20.61
CA LEU A 171 7.89 1.30 -20.86
C LEU A 171 8.90 2.13 -20.05
N PHE A 172 8.71 3.44 -19.95
CA PHE A 172 9.52 4.31 -19.10
C PHE A 172 9.42 3.88 -17.63
N VAL A 173 8.19 3.72 -17.12
CA VAL A 173 7.96 3.27 -15.74
C VAL A 173 8.54 1.88 -15.50
N ALA A 174 8.42 0.96 -16.46
CA ALA A 174 9.01 -0.38 -16.35
C ALA A 174 10.54 -0.34 -16.30
N TYR A 175 11.17 0.54 -17.09
CA TYR A 175 12.61 0.78 -17.01
C TYR A 175 13.03 1.34 -15.65
N ARG A 176 12.27 2.32 -15.14
CA ARG A 176 12.50 2.94 -13.83
C ARG A 176 12.30 1.95 -12.68
N LEU A 177 11.33 1.06 -12.76
CA LEU A 177 11.12 0.00 -11.77
C LEU A 177 12.29 -1.01 -11.70
N ILE A 178 13.00 -1.25 -12.80
CA ILE A 178 14.10 -2.23 -12.85
C ILE A 178 15.46 -1.59 -12.49
N VAL A 179 15.66 -0.32 -12.86
CA VAL A 179 16.99 0.34 -12.84
C VAL A 179 17.03 1.53 -11.88
N GLY A 180 15.88 2.06 -11.47
CA GLY A 180 15.78 3.29 -10.72
C GLY A 180 16.09 3.11 -9.24
N LYS A 181 17.16 3.77 -8.78
CA LYS A 181 17.48 4.03 -7.38
C LYS A 181 17.74 5.53 -7.15
N THR A 182 16.90 6.39 -7.72
CA THR A 182 17.17 7.85 -7.73
C THR A 182 16.29 8.65 -6.78
N GLY A 183 15.48 7.99 -5.95
CA GLY A 183 14.49 8.68 -5.11
C GLY A 183 13.40 9.42 -5.89
N GLY A 184 13.11 9.00 -7.14
CA GLY A 184 12.07 9.62 -7.96
C GLY A 184 10.68 9.13 -7.59
N VAL A 185 9.65 9.92 -7.94
CA VAL A 185 8.23 9.62 -7.67
C VAL A 185 7.80 8.23 -8.16
N VAL A 186 8.38 7.76 -9.29
CA VAL A 186 8.07 6.43 -9.81
C VAL A 186 8.60 5.36 -8.86
N GLU A 187 9.88 5.41 -8.50
CA GLU A 187 10.50 4.43 -7.60
C GLU A 187 9.83 4.42 -6.23
N MET A 188 9.50 5.60 -5.71
CA MET A 188 8.92 5.77 -4.39
C MET A 188 7.54 5.12 -4.28
N PHE A 189 6.63 5.47 -5.19
CA PHE A 189 5.21 5.15 -5.00
C PHE A 189 4.72 4.03 -5.91
N PHE A 190 5.24 3.93 -7.14
CA PHE A 190 4.69 3.02 -8.15
C PHE A 190 4.70 1.53 -7.74
N PRO A 191 5.75 1.00 -7.08
CA PRO A 191 5.80 -0.41 -6.71
C PRO A 191 4.56 -0.89 -5.95
N GLY A 192 4.07 -0.12 -4.96
CA GLY A 192 2.86 -0.46 -4.20
C GLY A 192 1.59 -0.58 -5.06
N TYR A 193 1.52 0.14 -6.20
CA TYR A 193 0.37 0.15 -7.12
C TYR A 193 0.54 -0.73 -8.37
N SER A 194 1.68 -1.39 -8.53
CA SER A 194 2.15 -1.90 -9.82
C SER A 194 1.19 -2.93 -10.45
N LEU A 195 0.49 -3.75 -9.65
CA LEU A 195 -0.42 -4.78 -10.15
C LEU A 195 -1.66 -4.20 -10.84
N PHE A 196 -2.19 -3.06 -10.36
CA PHE A 196 -3.26 -2.35 -11.06
C PHE A 196 -2.81 -1.94 -12.47
N PHE A 197 -1.61 -1.34 -12.56
CA PHE A 197 -1.05 -0.90 -13.83
C PHE A 197 -0.65 -2.06 -14.75
N SER A 198 -0.28 -3.22 -14.20
CA SER A 198 -0.09 -4.46 -14.97
C SER A 198 -1.37 -4.85 -15.71
N ILE A 199 -2.49 -4.94 -14.98
CA ILE A 199 -3.80 -5.28 -15.55
C ILE A 199 -4.26 -4.21 -16.55
N GLY A 200 -4.08 -2.93 -16.22
CA GLY A 200 -4.37 -1.81 -17.12
C GLY A 200 -3.55 -1.88 -18.42
N THR A 201 -2.28 -2.25 -18.34
CA THR A 201 -1.39 -2.43 -19.50
C THR A 201 -1.85 -3.58 -20.39
N LEU A 202 -2.29 -4.70 -19.81
CA LEU A 202 -2.89 -5.80 -20.57
C LEU A 202 -4.15 -5.34 -21.32
N ALA A 203 -5.00 -4.50 -20.69
CA ALA A 203 -6.18 -3.95 -21.33
C ALA A 203 -5.85 -2.96 -22.48
N ILE A 204 -4.87 -2.08 -22.29
CA ILE A 204 -4.32 -1.19 -23.35
C ILE A 204 -3.78 -2.02 -24.52
N THR A 205 -3.04 -3.08 -24.21
CA THR A 205 -2.49 -4.00 -25.21
C THR A 205 -3.62 -4.66 -26.00
N ALA A 206 -4.65 -5.18 -25.32
CA ALA A 206 -5.84 -5.74 -25.97
C ALA A 206 -6.53 -4.73 -26.91
N LEU A 207 -6.67 -3.46 -26.51
CA LEU A 207 -7.23 -2.39 -27.36
C LEU A 207 -6.41 -2.16 -28.64
N LEU A 208 -5.08 -2.19 -28.54
CA LEU A 208 -4.17 -2.04 -29.68
C LEU A 208 -4.23 -3.24 -30.64
N LEU A 209 -4.29 -4.46 -30.10
CA LEU A 209 -4.37 -5.69 -30.89
C LEU A 209 -5.64 -5.73 -31.76
N LYS A 210 -6.75 -5.17 -31.27
CA LYS A 210 -7.99 -5.06 -32.05
C LYS A 210 -7.87 -4.13 -33.27
N ARG A 211 -6.85 -3.28 -33.38
CA ARG A 211 -6.76 -2.20 -34.39
C ARG A 211 -5.70 -2.38 -35.49
N LYS A 212 -4.72 -3.28 -35.32
CA LYS A 212 -3.53 -3.38 -36.22
C LYS A 212 -3.51 -4.64 -37.10
N ARG A 213 -2.60 -4.69 -38.10
CA ARG A 213 -2.34 -5.86 -38.98
C ARG A 213 -1.51 -6.94 -38.25
N THR A 214 -1.56 -8.19 -38.74
CA THR A 214 -1.05 -9.40 -38.05
C THR A 214 0.39 -9.32 -37.55
N LYS A 215 1.36 -8.83 -38.33
CA LYS A 215 2.77 -8.74 -37.88
C LYS A 215 2.98 -7.73 -36.74
N THR A 216 2.38 -6.55 -36.84
CA THR A 216 2.44 -5.51 -35.79
C THR A 216 1.71 -5.93 -34.52
N ARG A 217 0.70 -6.82 -34.62
CA ARG A 217 0.01 -7.37 -33.43
C ARG A 217 0.94 -8.18 -32.55
N VAL A 218 1.77 -9.04 -33.12
CA VAL A 218 2.67 -9.89 -32.33
C VAL A 218 3.68 -9.03 -31.56
N THR A 219 4.33 -8.07 -32.22
CA THR A 219 5.28 -7.15 -31.56
C THR A 219 4.62 -6.35 -30.44
N LEU A 220 3.42 -5.80 -30.67
CA LEU A 220 2.70 -5.05 -29.63
C LEU A 220 2.27 -5.94 -28.45
N ALA A 221 1.88 -7.19 -28.72
CA ALA A 221 1.55 -8.16 -27.68
C ALA A 221 2.78 -8.46 -26.81
N ILE A 222 3.94 -8.71 -27.43
CA ILE A 222 5.19 -9.00 -26.72
C ILE A 222 5.59 -7.81 -25.84
N ILE A 223 5.58 -6.59 -26.37
CA ILE A 223 5.92 -5.38 -25.60
C ILE A 223 4.95 -5.19 -24.44
N GLY A 224 3.65 -5.23 -24.72
CA GLY A 224 2.61 -4.99 -23.71
C GLY A 224 2.60 -6.05 -22.60
N ILE A 225 2.78 -7.32 -22.96
CA ILE A 225 2.91 -8.41 -21.99
C ILE A 225 4.21 -8.27 -21.20
N GLY A 226 5.33 -7.91 -21.85
CA GLY A 226 6.60 -7.66 -21.18
C GLY A 226 6.49 -6.59 -20.11
N ILE A 227 5.87 -5.44 -20.44
CA ILE A 227 5.61 -4.36 -19.47
C ILE A 227 4.71 -4.85 -18.33
N ALA A 228 3.63 -5.57 -18.64
CA ALA A 228 2.74 -6.10 -17.61
C ALA A 228 3.45 -7.10 -16.66
N VAL A 229 4.32 -7.96 -17.19
CA VAL A 229 5.13 -8.88 -16.38
C VAL A 229 6.09 -8.11 -15.49
N THR A 230 6.77 -7.08 -16.01
CA THR A 230 7.61 -6.19 -15.20
C THR A 230 6.78 -5.50 -14.10
N PHE A 231 5.59 -5.00 -14.40
CA PHE A 231 4.72 -4.41 -13.37
C PHE A 231 4.21 -5.43 -12.34
N SER A 232 4.13 -6.71 -12.68
CA SER A 232 3.80 -7.76 -11.72
C SER A 232 5.00 -8.24 -10.89
N SER A 233 6.23 -7.86 -11.24
CA SER A 233 7.43 -8.36 -10.54
C SER A 233 7.52 -7.96 -9.07
N PRO A 234 7.11 -6.77 -8.60
CA PRO A 234 7.14 -6.43 -7.18
C PRO A 234 6.31 -7.42 -6.34
N VAL A 235 5.04 -7.60 -6.69
CA VAL A 235 4.14 -8.57 -6.01
C VAL A 235 4.70 -9.99 -6.06
N ILE A 236 5.24 -10.41 -7.21
CA ILE A 236 5.81 -11.77 -7.35
C ILE A 236 7.05 -11.92 -6.47
N ALA A 237 7.95 -10.94 -6.44
CA ALA A 237 9.17 -10.96 -5.64
C ALA A 237 8.84 -11.03 -4.15
N THR A 238 7.88 -10.22 -3.71
CA THR A 238 7.39 -10.21 -2.33
C THR A 238 6.83 -11.57 -1.88
N LEU A 239 6.19 -12.34 -2.77
CA LEU A 239 5.74 -13.70 -2.41
C LEU A 239 6.91 -14.65 -2.10
N PHE A 240 8.10 -14.39 -2.64
CA PHE A 240 9.30 -15.18 -2.35
C PHE A 240 10.01 -14.72 -1.07
N THR A 241 9.86 -13.46 -0.66
CA THR A 241 10.47 -12.92 0.57
C THR A 241 9.65 -13.18 1.82
N LEU A 242 8.42 -13.71 1.70
CA LEU A 242 7.63 -14.12 2.86
C LEU A 242 8.34 -15.15 3.73
N ASN A 243 9.14 -16.05 3.13
CA ASN A 243 9.90 -17.04 3.90
C ASN A 243 11.08 -16.40 4.64
N GLU A 244 11.71 -15.38 4.04
CA GLU A 244 12.81 -14.63 4.65
C GLU A 244 12.26 -13.81 5.83
N ALA A 245 11.15 -13.07 5.63
CA ALA A 245 10.48 -12.34 6.71
C ALA A 245 10.05 -13.26 7.87
N GLU A 246 9.53 -14.45 7.57
CA GLU A 246 9.17 -15.44 8.59
C GLU A 246 10.39 -15.97 9.35
N GLN A 247 11.52 -16.16 8.65
CA GLN A 247 12.78 -16.59 9.26
C GLN A 247 13.30 -15.52 10.21
N GLU A 248 13.44 -14.27 9.75
CA GLU A 248 13.86 -13.13 10.57
C GLU A 248 13.01 -13.01 11.84
N PHE A 249 11.69 -13.12 11.70
CA PHE A 249 10.77 -13.06 12.84
C PHE A 249 10.94 -14.24 13.81
N SER A 250 11.17 -15.44 13.28
CA SER A 250 11.38 -16.67 14.07
C SER A 250 12.74 -16.71 14.75
N GLU A 251 13.76 -16.02 14.24
CA GLU A 251 15.07 -15.91 14.90
C GLU A 251 14.95 -15.17 16.24
N VAL A 252 14.08 -14.15 16.31
CA VAL A 252 13.86 -13.37 17.53
C VAL A 252 12.84 -14.01 18.48
N PHE A 253 11.70 -14.49 17.98
CA PHE A 253 10.62 -15.01 18.83
C PHE A 253 10.53 -16.55 18.89
N GLY A 254 11.38 -17.26 18.14
CA GLY A 254 11.41 -18.72 18.03
C GLY A 254 10.39 -19.28 17.04
N ASP A 255 10.67 -20.45 16.46
CA ASP A 255 9.85 -21.10 15.40
C ASP A 255 8.35 -21.32 15.76
N ASN A 256 8.02 -21.35 17.06
CA ASN A 256 6.66 -21.57 17.56
C ASN A 256 6.05 -20.28 18.15
N TRP A 257 6.52 -19.11 17.74
CA TRP A 257 6.01 -17.81 18.20
C TRP A 257 4.47 -17.71 18.11
N GLY A 258 3.86 -18.37 17.13
CA GLY A 258 2.41 -18.41 16.95
C GLY A 258 1.65 -19.08 18.10
N GLU A 259 2.28 -19.97 18.88
CA GLU A 259 1.66 -20.59 20.07
C GLU A 259 1.54 -19.61 21.25
N ALA A 260 2.32 -18.52 21.25
CA ALA A 260 2.24 -17.48 22.27
C ALA A 260 1.10 -16.48 22.02
N ILE A 261 0.52 -16.47 20.82
CA ILE A 261 -0.63 -15.63 20.47
C ILE A 261 -1.92 -16.32 20.90
N SER A 262 -2.74 -15.64 21.71
CA SER A 262 -4.02 -16.17 22.16
C SER A 262 -5.00 -16.35 20.99
N ALA A 263 -6.00 -17.23 21.15
CA ALA A 263 -7.00 -17.44 20.12
C ALA A 263 -7.84 -16.17 19.87
N GLU A 264 -8.07 -15.40 20.94
CA GLU A 264 -8.78 -14.12 20.93
C GLU A 264 -7.98 -13.04 20.18
N ALA A 265 -6.68 -12.90 20.47
CA ALA A 265 -5.80 -11.98 19.74
C ALA A 265 -5.68 -12.38 18.27
N SER A 266 -5.48 -13.67 17.99
CA SER A 266 -5.40 -14.20 16.64
C SER A 266 -6.67 -13.99 15.83
N ALA A 267 -7.85 -13.87 16.47
CA ALA A 267 -9.11 -13.59 15.78
C ALA A 267 -9.24 -12.11 15.35
N SER A 268 -8.53 -11.21 16.01
CA SER A 268 -8.54 -9.76 15.73
C SER A 268 -7.47 -9.36 14.70
N PHE A 269 -6.38 -10.13 14.62
CA PHE A 269 -5.25 -9.90 13.72
C PHE A 269 -5.50 -10.25 12.25
N LEU A 270 -4.61 -9.77 11.38
CA LEU A 270 -4.59 -10.16 9.98
C LEU A 270 -4.38 -11.68 9.86
N ASN A 271 -5.31 -12.32 9.15
CA ASN A 271 -5.30 -13.76 8.91
C ASN A 271 -4.20 -14.21 7.92
N THR A 272 -3.61 -13.29 7.18
CA THR A 272 -2.55 -13.59 6.20
C THR A 272 -1.69 -12.35 5.96
N SER A 273 -0.40 -12.57 5.69
CA SER A 273 0.56 -11.51 5.39
C SER A 273 0.30 -10.83 4.04
N PHE A 274 -0.41 -11.48 3.11
CA PHE A 274 -0.79 -10.86 1.86
C PHE A 274 -2.08 -11.44 1.25
N SER A 275 -2.98 -10.54 0.86
CA SER A 275 -4.29 -10.81 0.28
C SER A 275 -4.54 -9.91 -0.93
N LEU A 276 -4.76 -10.55 -2.08
CA LEU A 276 -5.21 -9.85 -3.30
C LEU A 276 -6.59 -9.19 -3.13
N PRO A 277 -7.57 -9.80 -2.43
CA PRO A 277 -8.80 -9.09 -2.08
C PRO A 277 -8.55 -7.76 -1.37
N HIS A 278 -7.74 -7.75 -0.31
CA HIS A 278 -7.38 -6.50 0.38
C HIS A 278 -6.66 -5.54 -0.58
N TYR A 279 -5.76 -6.04 -1.43
CA TYR A 279 -5.07 -5.21 -2.43
C TYR A 279 -6.01 -4.47 -3.37
N PHE A 280 -7.12 -5.08 -3.82
CA PHE A 280 -8.06 -4.45 -4.76
C PHE A 280 -9.17 -3.67 -4.07
N PHE A 281 -9.72 -4.19 -2.99
CA PHE A 281 -10.88 -3.61 -2.31
C PHE A 281 -10.48 -2.56 -1.27
N GLY A 282 -9.32 -2.71 -0.63
CA GLY A 282 -8.98 -1.99 0.60
C GLY A 282 -8.96 -2.93 1.81
N THR A 283 -8.49 -2.42 2.94
CA THR A 283 -8.44 -3.15 4.21
C THR A 283 -9.41 -2.52 5.19
N SER A 284 -10.32 -3.31 5.76
CA SER A 284 -11.25 -2.78 6.76
C SER A 284 -10.50 -2.31 8.00
N THR A 285 -11.07 -1.35 8.72
CA THR A 285 -10.64 -1.03 10.08
C THR A 285 -11.88 -0.89 10.93
N GLU A 286 -11.78 -1.43 12.14
CA GLU A 286 -12.90 -1.45 13.08
C GLU A 286 -13.01 -0.11 13.82
N GLU A 287 -13.91 -0.05 14.80
CA GLU A 287 -14.19 1.18 15.52
C GLU A 287 -12.98 1.67 16.34
N TYR A 288 -12.79 2.99 16.37
CA TYR A 288 -11.83 3.71 17.20
C TYR A 288 -12.40 5.10 17.54
N THR A 289 -11.82 5.76 18.53
CA THR A 289 -12.11 7.16 18.88
C THR A 289 -10.96 8.05 18.45
N LEU A 290 -11.24 9.19 17.84
CA LEU A 290 -10.23 10.15 17.40
C LEU A 290 -10.41 11.49 18.13
N LEU A 291 -9.33 11.99 18.70
CA LEU A 291 -9.20 13.35 19.22
C LEU A 291 -8.08 14.04 18.44
N GLU A 292 -8.40 15.15 17.77
CA GLU A 292 -7.46 15.85 16.89
C GLU A 292 -6.97 17.17 17.51
N ASP A 293 -5.77 17.59 17.12
CA ASP A 293 -5.19 18.91 17.40
C ASP A 293 -5.12 19.24 18.90
N ILE A 294 -4.75 18.26 19.73
CA ILE A 294 -4.52 18.48 21.15
C ILE A 294 -3.16 19.17 21.32
N LEU A 295 -3.20 20.44 21.72
CA LEU A 295 -2.00 21.22 22.02
C LEU A 295 -1.29 20.65 23.25
N PHE A 296 -0.01 20.29 23.12
CA PHE A 296 0.80 19.81 24.24
C PHE A 296 1.95 20.76 24.59
N TYR A 297 2.35 21.66 23.68
CA TYR A 297 3.45 22.59 23.92
C TYR A 297 3.25 23.94 23.22
N GLU A 298 3.46 25.02 23.97
CA GLU A 298 3.59 26.40 23.48
C GLU A 298 4.99 26.92 23.84
N GLY A 299 5.81 27.16 22.82
CA GLY A 299 7.15 27.71 22.96
C GLY A 299 7.11 29.24 23.08
N VAL A 300 7.62 29.76 24.20
CA VAL A 300 7.52 31.19 24.54
C VAL A 300 8.86 31.94 24.43
N GLU A 301 9.97 31.23 24.31
CA GLU A 301 11.31 31.79 24.29
C GLU A 301 12.31 30.94 23.49
N GLY A 302 13.51 31.47 23.28
CA GLY A 302 14.58 30.75 22.57
C GLY A 302 14.24 30.47 21.11
N VAL A 303 14.76 29.34 20.60
CA VAL A 303 14.46 28.84 19.25
C VAL A 303 12.99 28.39 19.13
N ASP A 304 12.34 28.07 20.24
CA ASP A 304 10.94 27.64 20.29
C ASP A 304 9.95 28.80 20.29
N LYS A 305 10.40 30.05 20.25
CA LYS A 305 9.49 31.18 20.37
C LYS A 305 8.43 31.17 19.26
N ASP A 306 7.16 31.30 19.66
CA ASP A 306 5.98 31.32 18.78
C ASP A 306 5.66 29.94 18.13
N ILE A 307 6.22 28.86 18.69
CA ILE A 307 6.01 27.48 18.24
C ILE A 307 4.86 26.84 19.01
N ASN A 308 3.94 26.18 18.31
CA ASN A 308 2.85 25.42 18.93
C ASN A 308 2.84 24.01 18.38
N LEU A 309 3.02 23.01 19.25
CA LEU A 309 3.03 21.60 18.87
C LEU A 309 1.79 20.90 19.42
N SER A 310 1.15 20.13 18.55
CA SER A 310 -0.07 19.37 18.85
C SER A 310 0.09 17.90 18.48
N PHE A 311 -0.82 17.06 18.96
CA PHE A 311 -0.89 15.65 18.60
C PHE A 311 -2.34 15.22 18.34
N ASP A 312 -2.49 14.08 17.66
CA ASP A 312 -3.76 13.39 17.53
C ASP A 312 -3.72 12.11 18.38
N ALA A 313 -4.80 11.83 19.10
CA ALA A 313 -4.97 10.60 19.87
C ALA A 313 -6.01 9.69 19.19
N TYR A 314 -5.59 8.48 18.84
CA TYR A 314 -6.46 7.41 18.38
C TYR A 314 -6.62 6.41 19.52
N LEU A 315 -7.80 6.40 20.12
CA LEU A 315 -8.11 5.60 21.31
C LEU A 315 -8.90 4.35 20.92
N PRO A 316 -8.69 3.24 21.64
CA PRO A 316 -9.45 2.04 21.40
C PRO A 316 -10.93 2.21 21.79
N PRO A 317 -11.84 1.38 21.26
CA PRO A 317 -13.26 1.45 21.60
C PRO A 317 -13.50 1.22 23.11
N GLU A 318 -14.64 1.69 23.65
CA GLU A 318 -14.93 1.59 25.10
C GLU A 318 -14.90 0.15 25.64
N ASN A 319 -15.23 -0.85 24.82
CA ASN A 319 -15.20 -2.26 25.19
C ASN A 319 -13.95 -2.98 24.64
N SER A 320 -12.76 -2.40 24.85
CA SER A 320 -11.48 -2.94 24.33
C SER A 320 -10.79 -3.96 25.24
N GLU A 321 -11.45 -4.44 26.29
CA GLU A 321 -10.84 -5.30 27.33
C GLU A 321 -10.34 -6.64 26.77
N ASP A 322 -10.98 -7.15 25.72
CA ASP A 322 -10.63 -8.40 25.06
C ASP A 322 -9.73 -8.19 23.82
N LEU A 323 -9.34 -6.95 23.51
CA LEU A 323 -8.53 -6.63 22.33
C LEU A 323 -7.02 -6.79 22.62
N PRO A 324 -6.23 -7.23 21.62
CA PRO A 324 -4.84 -7.64 21.82
C PRO A 324 -3.89 -6.52 22.28
N GLY A 325 -4.25 -5.27 22.06
CA GLY A 325 -3.40 -4.13 22.38
C GLY A 325 -3.29 -3.82 23.87
N ASN A 326 -4.21 -4.29 24.71
CA ASN A 326 -4.18 -4.08 26.17
C ASN A 326 -3.89 -2.63 26.61
N ARG A 327 -4.30 -1.66 25.78
CA ARG A 327 -4.01 -0.22 25.95
C ARG A 327 -2.52 0.15 25.95
N ALA A 328 -1.64 -0.72 25.45
CA ALA A 328 -0.26 -0.41 25.15
C ALA A 328 -0.17 0.85 24.29
N VAL A 329 0.80 1.70 24.59
CA VAL A 329 0.99 2.97 23.91
C VAL A 329 1.78 2.76 22.62
N LEU A 330 1.31 3.34 21.52
CA LEU A 330 2.07 3.45 20.28
C LEU A 330 2.30 4.93 19.95
N LEU A 331 3.55 5.37 20.07
CA LEU A 331 3.99 6.71 19.69
C LEU A 331 4.41 6.72 18.22
N ARG A 332 3.71 7.52 17.41
CA ARG A 332 3.92 7.67 15.97
C ARG A 332 4.55 9.02 15.67
N ILE A 333 5.72 8.98 15.03
CA ILE A 333 6.51 10.18 14.68
C ILE A 333 6.59 10.27 13.16
N HIS A 334 6.16 11.40 12.60
CA HIS A 334 6.05 11.55 11.15
C HIS A 334 7.41 11.74 10.46
N GLY A 335 7.48 11.28 9.21
CA GLY A 335 8.63 11.52 8.34
C GLY A 335 8.63 12.94 7.74
N GLY A 336 9.43 13.11 6.69
CA GLY A 336 9.50 14.36 5.91
C GLY A 336 10.86 15.06 5.93
N GLY A 337 11.95 14.30 6.11
CA GLY A 337 13.31 14.86 6.03
C GLY A 337 13.54 16.02 7.00
N TRP A 338 12.89 15.96 8.17
CA TRP A 338 12.95 16.95 9.26
C TRP A 338 12.54 18.39 8.93
N THR A 339 12.13 18.67 7.68
CA THR A 339 11.81 20.02 7.17
C THR A 339 10.35 20.15 6.70
N ILE A 340 9.66 19.01 6.54
CA ILE A 340 8.25 18.92 6.19
C ILE A 340 7.61 17.77 6.98
N GLY A 341 6.29 17.63 6.90
CA GLY A 341 5.54 16.55 7.54
C GLY A 341 4.54 17.09 8.55
N ASP A 342 3.59 16.23 8.91
CA ASP A 342 2.57 16.52 9.92
C ASP A 342 1.91 15.20 10.36
N LYS A 343 1.15 15.26 11.45
CA LYS A 343 0.28 14.18 11.95
C LYS A 343 -0.90 13.88 11.02
N GLY A 344 -1.64 12.82 11.32
CA GLY A 344 -2.84 12.42 10.61
C GLY A 344 -2.54 11.87 9.21
N ALA A 345 -3.10 12.50 8.17
CA ALA A 345 -2.92 12.05 6.79
C ALA A 345 -1.43 12.02 6.37
N GLY A 346 -0.61 12.91 6.92
CA GLY A 346 0.83 13.00 6.68
C GLY A 346 1.66 11.88 7.31
N ASN A 347 1.11 11.17 8.31
CA ASN A 347 1.80 10.11 9.04
C ASN A 347 1.11 8.74 8.95
N ALA A 348 0.51 8.47 7.78
CA ALA A 348 -0.19 7.22 7.50
C ALA A 348 -1.28 6.91 8.55
N ALA A 349 -2.24 7.83 8.74
CA ALA A 349 -3.37 7.71 9.68
C ALA A 349 -4.01 6.32 9.75
N GLN A 350 -4.05 5.58 8.65
CA GLN A 350 -4.59 4.22 8.62
C GLN A 350 -3.87 3.22 9.52
N VAL A 351 -2.55 3.34 9.67
CA VAL A 351 -1.78 2.55 10.64
C VAL A 351 -2.28 2.86 12.05
N ASN A 352 -2.44 4.14 12.38
CA ASN A 352 -2.89 4.58 13.69
C ASN A 352 -4.31 4.08 14.00
N LYS A 353 -5.22 4.18 13.04
CA LYS A 353 -6.60 3.68 13.14
C LYS A 353 -6.63 2.17 13.35
N TYR A 354 -5.81 1.43 12.60
CA TYR A 354 -5.71 -0.02 12.72
C TYR A 354 -5.32 -0.43 14.14
N PHE A 355 -4.21 0.10 14.66
CA PHE A 355 -3.76 -0.26 16.01
C PHE A 355 -4.72 0.23 17.10
N ALA A 356 -5.34 1.40 16.96
CA ALA A 356 -6.38 1.83 17.88
C ALA A 356 -7.55 0.83 17.92
N SER A 357 -8.00 0.36 16.75
CA SER A 357 -9.06 -0.66 16.65
C SER A 357 -8.66 -2.03 17.21
N GLN A 358 -7.35 -2.27 17.40
CA GLN A 358 -6.80 -3.48 18.02
C GLN A 358 -6.54 -3.32 19.52
N GLY A 359 -6.98 -2.23 20.14
CA GLY A 359 -6.86 -2.03 21.59
C GLY A 359 -5.65 -1.21 22.04
N TYR A 360 -4.85 -0.65 21.11
CA TYR A 360 -3.70 0.19 21.43
C TYR A 360 -4.13 1.65 21.64
N VAL A 361 -3.40 2.39 22.47
CA VAL A 361 -3.55 3.86 22.61
C VAL A 361 -2.49 4.51 21.72
N VAL A 362 -2.89 5.07 20.57
CA VAL A 362 -1.96 5.59 19.58
C VAL A 362 -1.90 7.11 19.63
N PHE A 363 -0.68 7.66 19.71
CA PHE A 363 -0.43 9.10 19.65
C PHE A 363 0.37 9.44 18.40
N ASP A 364 -0.17 10.32 17.57
CA ASP A 364 0.49 10.84 16.38
C ASP A 364 0.95 12.27 16.63
N VAL A 365 2.25 12.45 16.82
CA VAL A 365 2.82 13.62 17.51
C VAL A 365 3.60 14.49 16.54
N GLN A 366 3.37 15.80 16.62
CA GLN A 366 4.21 16.79 15.95
C GLN A 366 5.52 17.01 16.69
N TYR A 367 6.57 17.25 15.93
CA TYR A 367 7.82 17.86 16.40
C TYR A 367 8.11 19.11 15.56
N GLY A 368 8.91 20.02 16.11
CA GLY A 368 9.36 21.20 15.36
C GLY A 368 10.18 20.81 14.13
N LEU A 369 10.01 21.53 13.03
CA LEU A 369 10.66 21.29 11.75
C LEU A 369 11.80 22.28 11.51
N SER A 370 12.90 21.80 10.95
CA SER A 370 14.04 22.65 10.59
C SER A 370 13.67 23.61 9.46
N SER A 371 14.24 24.81 9.50
CA SER A 371 14.13 25.88 8.51
C SER A 371 15.00 25.67 7.27
N GLU A 372 15.82 24.60 7.26
CA GLU A 372 16.63 24.18 6.12
C GLU A 372 15.77 23.90 4.86
N ASP A 373 16.45 23.72 3.72
CA ASP A 373 15.78 23.50 2.43
C ASP A 373 14.78 22.33 2.51
N LYS A 374 13.51 22.62 2.17
CA LYS A 374 12.43 21.64 2.23
C LYS A 374 12.75 20.40 1.39
N PHE A 375 12.60 19.23 1.99
CA PHE A 375 12.72 17.94 1.32
C PHE A 375 11.82 17.85 0.06
N VAL A 376 10.64 18.47 0.11
CA VAL A 376 9.79 18.71 -1.06
C VAL A 376 9.44 20.19 -1.13
N GLU A 377 9.97 20.89 -2.14
CA GLU A 377 9.87 22.36 -2.28
C GLU A 377 8.44 22.91 -2.17
N PHE A 378 7.45 22.18 -2.72
CA PHE A 378 6.04 22.60 -2.74
C PHE A 378 5.21 22.10 -1.55
N ALA A 379 5.82 21.44 -0.57
CA ALA A 379 5.11 20.99 0.62
C ALA A 379 4.64 22.19 1.46
N GLN A 380 3.37 22.14 1.86
CA GLN A 380 2.79 23.10 2.77
C GLN A 380 3.12 22.67 4.19
N VAL A 381 3.67 23.60 4.97
CA VAL A 381 4.07 23.39 6.36
C VAL A 381 3.59 24.60 7.17
N PRO A 382 2.96 24.43 8.33
CA PRO A 382 2.57 25.53 9.20
C PRO A 382 3.82 26.31 9.67
N GLU A 383 3.80 27.65 9.61
CA GLU A 383 4.94 28.47 10.03
C GLU A 383 5.21 28.35 11.54
N ASN A 384 4.17 28.09 12.34
CA ASN A 384 4.23 27.98 13.80
C ASN A 384 4.79 26.65 14.31
N ILE A 385 5.41 25.84 13.44
CA ILE A 385 6.17 24.65 13.81
C ILE A 385 7.57 24.64 13.18
N VAL A 386 7.99 25.71 12.50
CA VAL A 386 9.26 25.77 11.77
C VAL A 386 10.20 26.78 12.43
N ALA A 387 11.42 26.34 12.76
CA ALA A 387 12.51 27.18 13.23
C ALA A 387 13.86 26.52 12.90
N ASP A 388 14.97 27.11 13.35
CA ASP A 388 16.33 26.56 13.17
C ASP A 388 16.59 25.36 14.10
N PHE A 389 15.69 24.37 14.09
CA PHE A 389 15.72 23.23 14.99
C PHE A 389 16.78 22.20 14.58
N THR A 390 17.52 21.74 15.58
CA THR A 390 18.46 20.61 15.51
C THR A 390 17.74 19.29 15.78
N ILE A 391 18.41 18.16 15.58
CA ILE A 391 17.88 16.84 16.00
C ILE A 391 17.61 16.81 17.51
N ASP A 392 18.48 17.43 18.32
CA ASP A 392 18.30 17.53 19.77
C ASP A 392 17.02 18.27 20.15
N ASP A 393 16.69 19.36 19.45
CA ASP A 393 15.43 20.08 19.64
C ASP A 393 14.23 19.22 19.28
N MET A 394 14.31 18.46 18.19
CA MET A 394 13.21 17.57 17.76
C MET A 394 12.98 16.44 18.76
N VAL A 395 14.04 15.81 19.26
CA VAL A 395 13.96 14.80 20.33
C VAL A 395 13.43 15.42 21.62
N ARG A 396 13.87 16.62 22.00
CA ARG A 396 13.35 17.37 23.14
C ARG A 396 11.86 17.70 23.00
N HIS A 397 11.38 18.07 21.82
CA HIS A 397 9.95 18.29 21.57
C HIS A 397 9.11 17.02 21.78
N ILE A 398 9.59 15.87 21.31
CA ILE A 398 8.95 14.58 21.59
C ILE A 398 9.02 14.25 23.08
N GLY A 399 10.12 14.62 23.73
CA GLY A 399 10.29 14.58 25.17
C GLY A 399 9.24 15.36 25.96
N LEU A 400 8.97 16.60 25.57
CA LEU A 400 7.89 17.41 26.14
C LEU A 400 6.52 16.75 25.99
N PHE A 401 6.29 16.02 24.88
CA PHE A 401 5.10 15.19 24.74
C PHE A 401 5.08 14.01 25.74
N THR A 402 6.22 13.36 26.00
CA THR A 402 6.28 12.29 27.02
C THR A 402 5.94 12.81 28.42
N ASP A 403 6.37 14.02 28.77
CA ASP A 403 5.98 14.69 30.03
C ASP A 403 4.48 14.98 30.07
N TYR A 404 3.95 15.56 28.99
CA TYR A 404 2.51 15.83 28.86
C TYR A 404 1.69 14.56 29.03
N LEU A 405 2.10 13.46 28.40
CA LEU A 405 1.42 12.17 28.46
C LEU A 405 1.38 11.65 29.90
N VAL A 406 2.48 11.71 30.65
CA VAL A 406 2.50 11.28 32.06
C VAL A 406 1.56 12.13 32.92
N GLU A 407 1.55 13.45 32.73
CA GLU A 407 0.68 14.36 33.49
C GLU A 407 -0.81 14.17 33.17
N HIS A 408 -1.14 13.79 31.93
CA HIS A 408 -2.52 13.72 31.43
C HIS A 408 -3.01 12.29 31.18
N ASN A 409 -2.27 11.26 31.59
CA ASN A 409 -2.58 9.87 31.24
C ASN A 409 -3.96 9.41 31.77
N ASP A 410 -4.51 10.03 32.82
CA ASP A 410 -5.87 9.75 33.29
C ASP A 410 -6.94 9.92 32.18
N GLN A 411 -6.68 10.79 31.19
CA GLN A 411 -7.59 11.04 30.06
C GLN A 411 -7.51 9.95 28.99
N PHE A 412 -6.32 9.40 28.76
CA PHE A 412 -6.05 8.46 27.67
C PHE A 412 -5.98 7.01 28.15
N GLN A 413 -5.72 6.81 29.44
CA GLN A 413 -5.55 5.52 30.12
C GLN A 413 -4.58 4.61 29.37
N GLY A 414 -3.49 5.15 28.82
CA GLY A 414 -2.47 4.35 28.15
C GLY A 414 -1.62 3.59 29.15
N ASP A 415 -1.18 2.38 28.80
CA ASP A 415 -0.21 1.64 29.59
C ASP A 415 1.20 2.19 29.31
N LEU A 416 1.70 3.00 30.24
CA LEU A 416 3.03 3.61 30.15
C LEU A 416 4.16 2.61 30.43
N ASP A 417 3.84 1.42 30.97
CA ASP A 417 4.81 0.32 31.12
C ASP A 417 5.00 -0.48 29.81
N THR A 418 4.17 -0.21 28.80
CA THR A 418 4.16 -0.91 27.52
C THR A 418 4.10 0.08 26.35
N VAL A 419 5.26 0.67 26.00
CA VAL A 419 5.39 1.71 24.96
C VAL A 419 6.12 1.19 23.72
N PHE A 420 5.53 1.43 22.55
CA PHE A 420 6.15 1.23 21.24
C PHE A 420 6.39 2.58 20.57
N VAL A 421 7.52 2.73 19.88
CA VAL A 421 7.85 3.96 19.13
C VAL A 421 8.05 3.62 17.66
N SER A 422 7.39 4.34 16.76
CA SER A 422 7.41 4.05 15.32
C SER A 422 7.41 5.31 14.48
N GLY A 423 8.09 5.27 13.34
CA GLY A 423 8.06 6.37 12.38
C GLY A 423 8.72 5.99 11.05
N PRO A 424 8.35 6.67 9.95
CA PRO A 424 9.01 6.51 8.66
C PRO A 424 10.13 7.54 8.43
N SER A 425 11.18 7.18 7.69
CA SER A 425 12.21 8.10 7.20
C SER A 425 12.89 8.89 8.33
N ALA A 426 12.88 10.23 8.28
CA ALA A 426 13.27 11.11 9.37
C ALA A 426 12.58 10.79 10.71
N GLY A 427 11.28 10.47 10.67
CA GLY A 427 10.54 10.03 11.85
C GLY A 427 10.95 8.65 12.34
N GLY A 428 11.48 7.78 11.46
CA GLY A 428 12.08 6.50 11.83
C GLY A 428 13.41 6.67 12.56
N GLN A 429 14.21 7.65 12.13
CA GLN A 429 15.41 8.05 12.88
C GLN A 429 15.04 8.63 14.25
N LEU A 430 14.05 9.53 14.32
CA LEU A 430 13.57 10.07 15.61
C LEU A 430 12.95 8.98 16.49
N ALA A 431 12.25 8.00 15.92
CA ALA A 431 11.72 6.85 16.64
C ALA A 431 12.84 6.01 17.27
N ASN A 432 13.93 5.77 16.55
CA ASN A 432 15.11 5.12 17.11
C ASN A 432 15.75 5.97 18.21
N ALA A 433 15.93 7.28 17.99
CA ALA A 433 16.54 8.18 18.97
C ALA A 433 15.75 8.23 20.28
N VAL A 434 14.42 8.38 20.19
CA VAL A 434 13.53 8.44 21.36
C VAL A 434 13.41 7.08 22.04
N GLY A 435 13.21 6.00 21.27
CA GLY A 435 13.06 4.65 21.81
C GLY A 435 14.31 4.15 22.55
N LEU A 436 15.48 4.31 21.93
CA LEU A 436 16.76 3.95 22.54
C LEU A 436 17.16 4.95 23.63
N GLY A 437 16.86 6.23 23.46
CA GLY A 437 17.09 7.27 24.47
C GLY A 437 16.36 6.98 25.78
N LEU A 438 15.06 6.64 25.72
CA LEU A 438 14.27 6.20 26.87
C LEU A 438 14.84 4.92 27.49
N ALA A 439 15.13 3.90 26.68
CA ALA A 439 15.61 2.61 27.17
C ALA A 439 17.01 2.66 27.82
N SER A 440 17.88 3.53 27.32
CA SER A 440 19.26 3.68 27.83
C SER A 440 19.33 4.33 29.22
N GLY A 441 18.30 5.10 29.60
CA GLY A 441 18.32 5.94 30.80
C GLY A 441 19.31 7.11 30.76
N GLN A 442 19.92 7.41 29.60
CA GLN A 442 20.91 8.49 29.48
C GLN A 442 20.29 9.86 29.23
N TYR A 443 19.08 9.91 28.67
CA TYR A 443 18.39 11.14 28.26
C TYR A 443 17.20 11.49 29.15
N THR A 444 17.25 11.11 30.44
CA THR A 444 16.14 11.33 31.40
C THR A 444 15.84 12.80 31.71
N ASP A 445 16.72 13.71 31.29
CA ASP A 445 16.54 15.16 31.37
C ASP A 445 15.66 15.73 30.26
N ILE A 446 15.51 15.01 29.14
CA ILE A 446 14.65 15.41 28.02
C ILE A 446 13.55 14.39 27.69
N LEU A 447 13.70 13.12 28.06
CA LEU A 447 12.73 12.04 27.83
C LEU A 447 12.23 11.50 29.17
N ASN A 448 10.90 11.43 29.37
CA ASN A 448 10.34 11.08 30.66
C ASN A 448 10.54 9.59 31.00
N PRO A 449 11.26 9.25 32.09
CA PRO A 449 11.59 7.86 32.43
C PRO A 449 10.41 7.03 32.95
N ALA A 450 9.21 7.60 33.07
CA ALA A 450 8.01 6.84 33.43
C ALA A 450 7.49 5.98 32.26
N LEU A 451 7.99 6.17 31.04
CA LEU A 451 7.64 5.35 29.88
C LEU A 451 8.64 4.19 29.73
N THR A 452 8.13 2.96 29.68
CA THR A 452 8.93 1.76 29.42
C THR A 452 8.79 1.31 27.96
N VAL A 453 9.87 1.43 27.20
CA VAL A 453 9.89 1.03 25.78
C VAL A 453 10.04 -0.48 25.65
N LYS A 454 9.06 -1.10 24.98
CA LYS A 454 8.99 -2.55 24.70
C LYS A 454 9.39 -2.92 23.29
N GLY A 455 9.37 -1.96 22.37
CA GLY A 455 9.84 -2.18 21.00
C GLY A 455 9.92 -0.89 20.18
N ILE A 456 10.77 -0.91 19.16
CA ILE A 456 10.96 0.21 18.23
C ILE A 456 10.67 -0.28 16.81
N ILE A 457 9.95 0.51 16.01
CA ILE A 457 9.48 0.09 14.68
C ILE A 457 9.86 1.16 13.65
N PRO A 458 11.15 1.26 13.28
CA PRO A 458 11.62 2.22 12.28
C PRO A 458 11.33 1.73 10.87
N LEU A 459 10.68 2.58 10.06
CA LEU A 459 10.45 2.32 8.64
C LEU A 459 11.43 3.16 7.83
N TYR A 460 12.32 2.50 7.09
CA TYR A 460 13.38 3.09 6.26
C TYR A 460 14.07 4.30 6.94
N PRO A 461 14.61 4.11 8.17
CA PRO A 461 15.07 5.19 9.03
C PRO A 461 16.25 5.95 8.42
N ALA A 462 16.20 7.27 8.46
CA ALA A 462 17.26 8.15 7.96
C ALA A 462 18.42 8.35 8.97
N ASN A 463 18.83 7.29 9.67
CA ASN A 463 19.88 7.33 10.70
C ASN A 463 21.18 7.91 10.10
N GLY A 464 21.80 8.86 10.81
CA GLY A 464 23.08 9.46 10.38
C GLY A 464 23.00 10.42 9.20
N LEU A 465 21.81 10.69 8.63
CA LEU A 465 21.67 11.49 7.40
C LEU A 465 21.34 12.96 7.61
N ALA A 466 20.97 13.39 8.84
CA ALA A 466 20.56 14.77 9.11
C ALA A 466 21.62 15.82 8.71
N GLY A 467 22.89 15.54 8.98
CA GLY A 467 23.99 16.44 8.62
C GLY A 467 24.18 16.64 7.10
N ASN A 468 23.70 15.70 6.27
CA ASN A 468 23.76 15.85 4.81
C ASN A 468 22.82 16.94 4.28
N VAL A 469 21.81 17.31 5.08
CA VAL A 469 20.82 18.35 4.76
C VAL A 469 20.99 19.59 5.64
N GLY A 470 22.13 19.74 6.30
CA GLY A 470 22.46 20.94 7.10
C GLY A 470 21.89 20.95 8.52
N ILE A 471 21.30 19.85 8.98
CA ILE A 471 20.71 19.76 10.31
C ILE A 471 21.70 19.13 11.27
N ASP A 472 22.14 19.92 12.25
CA ASP A 472 23.06 19.49 13.29
C ASP A 472 22.35 18.73 14.42
N GLY A 473 23.15 18.06 15.25
CA GLY A 473 22.72 17.45 16.50
C GLY A 473 23.83 16.65 17.18
N SER A 474 23.56 16.17 18.38
CA SER A 474 24.41 15.23 19.10
C SER A 474 24.55 13.94 18.31
N ALA A 475 25.77 13.38 18.25
CA ALA A 475 26.11 12.27 17.37
C ALA A 475 25.18 11.07 17.58
N GLU A 476 24.87 10.75 18.83
CA GLU A 476 24.04 9.62 19.22
C GLU A 476 22.55 9.83 18.92
N LEU A 477 22.07 11.08 18.88
CA LEU A 477 20.70 11.37 18.47
C LEU A 477 20.59 11.41 16.94
N VAL A 478 21.59 11.94 16.24
CA VAL A 478 21.65 11.97 14.77
C VAL A 478 21.78 10.56 14.20
N ASP A 479 22.63 9.72 14.80
CA ASP A 479 22.82 8.30 14.46
C ASP A 479 22.53 7.41 15.68
N PRO A 480 21.26 7.03 15.88
CA PRO A 480 20.84 6.22 17.02
C PRO A 480 21.47 4.83 17.10
N ALA A 481 22.17 4.35 16.06
CA ALA A 481 22.95 3.12 16.16
C ALA A 481 23.97 3.18 17.32
N LEU A 482 24.47 4.39 17.64
CA LEU A 482 25.38 4.62 18.75
C LEU A 482 24.76 4.43 20.15
N LEU A 483 23.42 4.37 20.23
CA LEU A 483 22.69 4.13 21.48
C LEU A 483 22.33 2.65 21.70
N VAL A 484 22.61 1.78 20.74
CA VAL A 484 22.30 0.36 20.85
C VAL A 484 23.21 -0.32 21.88
N THR A 485 22.60 -1.14 22.73
CA THR A 485 23.28 -1.91 23.78
C THR A 485 22.68 -3.32 23.88
N GLU A 486 23.31 -4.19 24.68
CA GLU A 486 22.78 -5.52 25.00
C GLU A 486 21.37 -5.50 25.63
N ASN A 487 20.95 -4.37 26.22
CA ASN A 487 19.65 -4.20 26.87
C ASN A 487 18.66 -3.35 26.05
N SER A 488 19.02 -2.98 24.82
CA SER A 488 18.12 -2.23 23.95
C SER A 488 16.84 -3.04 23.66
N PRO A 489 15.67 -2.39 23.60
CA PRO A 489 14.43 -3.07 23.25
C PRO A 489 14.52 -3.66 21.84
N PRO A 490 13.74 -4.71 21.54
CA PRO A 490 13.71 -5.30 20.21
C PRO A 490 13.26 -4.26 19.17
N ALA A 491 13.69 -4.45 17.92
CA ALA A 491 13.39 -3.55 16.82
C ALA A 491 12.81 -4.29 15.62
N LEU A 492 11.69 -3.82 15.07
CA LEU A 492 11.13 -4.28 13.80
C LEU A 492 11.43 -3.26 12.71
N ILE A 493 12.46 -3.53 11.91
CA ILE A 493 12.98 -2.64 10.89
C ILE A 493 12.35 -3.01 9.55
N PHE A 494 11.88 -2.01 8.80
CA PHE A 494 11.28 -2.22 7.47
C PHE A 494 12.00 -1.37 6.43
N GLN A 495 12.53 -1.99 5.37
CA GLN A 495 13.34 -1.28 4.37
C GLN A 495 13.11 -1.81 2.96
N GLY A 496 13.12 -0.92 1.98
CA GLY A 496 13.08 -1.28 0.57
C GLY A 496 14.47 -1.46 -0.03
N THR A 497 14.67 -2.50 -0.86
CA THR A 497 15.97 -2.79 -1.50
C THR A 497 16.35 -1.77 -2.59
N GLU A 498 15.36 -1.05 -3.12
CA GLU A 498 15.50 -0.06 -4.18
C GLU A 498 15.22 1.36 -3.67
N ASP A 499 15.30 1.59 -2.36
CA ASP A 499 15.21 2.93 -1.79
C ASP A 499 16.39 3.77 -2.27
N GLY A 500 16.07 4.85 -3.00
CA GLY A 500 17.04 5.80 -3.53
C GLY A 500 17.06 7.13 -2.81
N VAL A 501 16.37 7.24 -1.67
CA VAL A 501 16.39 8.39 -0.76
C VAL A 501 17.22 8.05 0.48
N VAL A 502 16.92 6.92 1.12
CA VAL A 502 17.68 6.36 2.23
C VAL A 502 18.21 5.00 1.78
N ASP A 503 19.53 4.86 1.66
CA ASP A 503 20.11 3.61 1.18
C ASP A 503 19.77 2.46 2.13
N ALA A 504 19.51 1.28 1.58
CA ALA A 504 19.20 0.08 2.34
C ALA A 504 20.29 -0.24 3.39
N SER A 505 21.55 0.11 3.09
CA SER A 505 22.67 -0.13 4.02
C SER A 505 22.47 0.55 5.37
N ILE A 506 21.69 1.64 5.46
CA ILE A 506 21.42 2.31 6.74
C ILE A 506 20.63 1.40 7.69
N SER A 507 19.66 0.65 7.15
CA SER A 507 18.88 -0.31 7.94
C SER A 507 19.68 -1.59 8.22
N GLU A 508 20.47 -2.06 7.24
CA GLU A 508 21.36 -3.21 7.41
C GLU A 508 22.42 -2.93 8.50
N GLU A 509 23.06 -1.76 8.49
CA GLU A 509 24.05 -1.36 9.50
C GLU A 509 23.43 -1.22 10.90
N PHE A 510 22.18 -0.74 10.99
CA PHE A 510 21.47 -0.65 12.26
C PHE A 510 21.14 -2.04 12.84
N ASP A 511 20.67 -2.96 12.00
CA ASP A 511 20.46 -4.36 12.36
C ASP A 511 21.76 -5.07 12.77
N GLU A 512 22.84 -4.90 12.00
CA GLU A 512 24.17 -5.44 12.34
C GLU A 512 24.68 -4.89 13.68
N THR A 513 24.33 -3.65 14.03
CA THR A 513 24.72 -3.03 15.29
C THR A 513 24.09 -3.74 16.50
N TYR A 514 22.84 -4.21 16.39
CA TYR A 514 22.19 -5.04 17.41
C TYR A 514 22.99 -6.32 17.67
N ALA A 515 23.29 -7.08 16.62
CA ALA A 515 24.10 -8.29 16.72
C ALA A 515 25.50 -8.02 17.31
N ASN A 516 26.16 -6.92 16.90
CA ASN A 516 27.47 -6.52 17.41
C ASN A 516 27.46 -6.17 18.91
N GLN A 517 26.32 -5.78 19.46
CA GLN A 517 26.12 -5.53 20.89
C GLN A 517 25.64 -6.77 21.67
N ASN A 518 25.65 -7.96 21.03
CA ASN A 518 25.09 -9.20 21.57
C ASN A 518 23.59 -9.08 21.90
N ASN A 519 22.86 -8.34 21.07
CA ASN A 519 21.41 -8.20 21.16
C ASN A 519 20.78 -8.79 19.89
N ASP A 520 20.17 -9.96 20.01
CA ASP A 520 19.51 -10.65 18.88
C ASP A 520 18.04 -10.20 18.73
N GLY A 521 17.71 -8.98 19.17
CA GLY A 521 16.34 -8.46 19.23
C GLY A 521 15.88 -7.68 17.98
N SER A 522 16.71 -7.55 16.96
CA SER A 522 16.36 -6.85 15.71
C SER A 522 15.79 -7.82 14.67
N ILE A 523 14.79 -7.36 13.92
CA ILE A 523 14.12 -8.07 12.83
C ILE A 523 14.18 -7.16 11.61
N LEU A 524 14.88 -7.57 10.56
CA LEU A 524 15.03 -6.76 9.34
C LEU A 524 14.15 -7.27 8.19
N LEU A 525 13.06 -6.55 7.91
CA LEU A 525 12.16 -6.84 6.80
C LEU A 525 12.60 -6.12 5.51
N MET A 526 13.41 -6.80 4.70
CA MET A 526 13.83 -6.30 3.38
C MET A 526 12.80 -6.57 2.29
N MET A 527 12.36 -5.52 1.60
CA MET A 527 11.31 -5.58 0.58
C MET A 527 11.86 -5.34 -0.84
N PRO A 528 11.90 -6.37 -1.72
CA PRO A 528 12.41 -6.23 -3.07
C PRO A 528 11.58 -5.24 -3.90
N PHE A 529 12.24 -4.48 -4.78
CA PHE A 529 11.62 -3.44 -5.63
C PHE A 529 10.99 -2.26 -4.87
N ALA A 530 10.95 -2.31 -3.53
CA ALA A 530 10.36 -1.24 -2.75
C ALA A 530 11.33 -0.05 -2.72
N GLY A 531 10.83 1.12 -3.10
CA GLY A 531 11.53 2.39 -2.93
C GLY A 531 11.13 3.09 -1.63
N HIS A 532 11.56 4.34 -1.46
CA HIS A 532 11.13 5.17 -0.33
C HIS A 532 9.61 5.37 -0.32
N ASN A 533 8.94 5.26 0.83
CA ASN A 533 7.47 5.32 0.95
C ASN A 533 6.71 4.22 0.17
N ALA A 534 7.29 3.04 -0.01
CA ALA A 534 6.59 1.92 -0.68
C ALA A 534 5.32 1.45 0.07
N ASP A 535 5.20 1.79 1.35
CA ASP A 535 4.05 1.58 2.23
C ASP A 535 2.92 2.62 2.03
N PHE A 536 3.12 3.65 1.21
CA PHE A 536 2.15 4.74 1.00
C PHE A 536 0.76 4.26 0.56
N TYR A 537 0.68 3.18 -0.22
CA TYR A 537 -0.59 2.49 -0.43
C TYR A 537 -0.82 1.51 0.72
N PHE A 538 -1.75 1.84 1.62
CA PHE A 538 -1.99 1.06 2.84
C PHE A 538 -2.31 -0.42 2.56
N SER A 539 -3.09 -0.70 1.51
CA SER A 539 -3.42 -2.09 1.14
C SER A 539 -2.43 -2.69 0.13
N SER A 540 -1.24 -2.11 -0.04
CA SER A 540 -0.19 -2.69 -0.86
C SER A 540 0.31 -4.02 -0.30
N HIS A 541 1.00 -4.80 -1.13
CA HIS A 541 1.64 -6.04 -0.69
C HIS A 541 2.76 -5.78 0.33
N TYR A 542 3.47 -4.64 0.24
CA TYR A 542 4.48 -4.25 1.21
C TYR A 542 3.87 -3.91 2.57
N ASN A 543 2.86 -3.04 2.59
CA ASN A 543 2.28 -2.61 3.85
C ASN A 543 1.44 -3.71 4.51
N GLN A 544 0.80 -4.60 3.75
CA GLN A 544 0.12 -5.77 4.34
C GLN A 544 1.10 -6.66 5.12
N ILE A 545 2.31 -6.88 4.60
CA ILE A 545 3.35 -7.65 5.29
C ILE A 545 3.85 -6.91 6.51
N LEU A 546 4.13 -5.61 6.39
CA LEU A 546 4.52 -4.78 7.52
C LEU A 546 3.48 -4.87 8.64
N MET A 547 2.20 -4.63 8.35
CA MET A 547 1.12 -4.68 9.36
C MET A 547 1.00 -6.06 10.00
N TYR A 548 1.13 -7.14 9.22
CA TYR A 548 1.07 -8.51 9.71
C TYR A 548 2.18 -8.82 10.72
N TYR A 549 3.42 -8.40 10.46
CA TYR A 549 4.52 -8.62 11.40
C TYR A 549 4.52 -7.59 12.54
N MET A 550 4.09 -6.36 12.28
CA MET A 550 4.02 -5.28 13.28
C MET A 550 3.03 -5.60 14.40
N GLU A 551 1.83 -6.11 14.09
CA GLU A 551 0.86 -6.49 15.14
C GLU A 551 1.36 -7.66 16.01
N ARG A 552 2.07 -8.61 15.40
CA ARG A 552 2.63 -9.77 16.11
C ARG A 552 3.82 -9.35 16.96
N PHE A 553 4.71 -8.53 16.41
CA PHE A 553 5.83 -7.94 17.14
C PHE A 553 5.33 -7.21 18.38
N MET A 554 4.38 -6.28 18.20
CA MET A 554 3.84 -5.49 19.30
C MET A 554 3.09 -6.34 20.33
N TYR A 555 2.49 -7.47 19.95
CA TYR A 555 1.82 -8.36 20.90
C TYR A 555 2.81 -9.22 21.69
N LEU A 556 3.81 -9.79 21.01
CA LEU A 556 4.81 -10.67 21.62
C LEU A 556 5.81 -9.92 22.51
N SER A 557 5.94 -8.61 22.32
CA SER A 557 6.84 -7.75 23.09
C SER A 557 6.20 -7.09 24.32
N GLN A 558 4.89 -7.25 24.59
CA GLN A 558 4.21 -6.61 25.74
C GLN A 558 4.79 -7.08 27.09
#